data_AF-A0A5J4T3F0-F1
#
_entry.id   AF-A0A5J4T3F0-F1
#
_cell.length_a   1.000
_cell.length_b   1.000
_cell.length_c   1.000
_cell.angle_alpha   90.00
_cell.angle_beta   90.00
_cell.angle_gamma   90.00
#
_symmetry.space_group_name_H-M   'P 1'
#
loop_
_entity.id
_entity.type
_entity.pdbx_description
1 polymer ?
#
loop_
_entity_poly.entity_id
_entity_poly.type
_entity_poly.pdbx_seq_one_letter_code
_entity_poly.pdbx_strand_id
1 'polypeptide(L)'
;MVNYKRPFKFNLHSILKFGIQAIEALRVVHSNGFIHRDIKPGNFLIGNTKNTSGIFYLTDFRLCKKIHKVNGIIAKPTHKANFRGALLYASLNAHHLDEL
;
A
#
# COMPACT_ATOMS: atom_id res chain seq x y z
N MET A 1 -21.30 5.24 3.66
CA MET A 1 -20.39 4.07 3.80
C MET A 1 -19.37 4.32 4.92
N VAL A 2 -19.81 4.70 6.12
CA VAL A 2 -18.97 4.71 7.32
C VAL A 2 -19.88 4.28 8.46
N ASN A 3 -19.51 3.23 9.17
CA ASN A 3 -20.23 2.79 10.35
C ASN A 3 -19.70 3.58 11.55
N TYR A 4 -20.47 4.57 12.02
CA TYR A 4 -20.14 5.36 13.20
C TYR A 4 -20.55 4.66 14.51
N LYS A 5 -21.13 3.45 14.44
CA LYS A 5 -21.41 2.65 15.64
C LYS A 5 -20.18 1.83 16.00
N ARG A 6 -19.86 1.79 17.29
CA ARG A 6 -18.79 0.94 17.80
C ARG A 6 -19.18 -0.54 17.66
N PRO A 7 -18.25 -1.43 17.26
CA PRO A 7 -16.90 -1.12 16.82
C PRO A 7 -16.90 -0.48 15.42
N PHE A 8 -16.05 0.54 15.22
CA PHE A 8 -15.88 1.21 13.93
C PHE A 8 -15.32 0.21 12.90
N LYS A 9 -16.22 -0.47 12.20
CA LYS A 9 -15.91 -1.53 11.24
C LYS A 9 -16.65 -1.26 9.95
N PHE A 10 -15.93 -1.39 8.84
CA PHE A 10 -16.56 -1.48 7.54
C PHE A 10 -17.33 -2.80 7.40
N ASN A 11 -18.43 -2.77 6.65
CA ASN A 11 -19.09 -3.99 6.22
C ASN A 11 -18.28 -4.70 5.13
N LEU A 12 -18.61 -5.96 4.87
CA LEU A 12 -17.91 -6.80 3.89
C LEU A 12 -17.84 -6.13 2.51
N HIS A 13 -18.96 -5.59 2.03
CA HIS A 13 -19.03 -4.91 0.74
C HIS A 13 -18.01 -3.76 0.61
N SER A 14 -17.93 -2.91 1.63
CA SER A 14 -17.01 -1.75 1.63
C SER A 14 -15.55 -2.20 1.69
N ILE A 15 -15.24 -3.24 2.48
CA ILE A 15 -13.88 -3.81 2.58
C ILE A 15 -13.45 -4.42 1.26
N LEU A 16 -14.31 -5.19 0.60
CA LEU A 16 -14.00 -5.81 -0.69
C LEU A 16 -13.80 -4.74 -1.77
N LYS A 17 -14.67 -3.73 -1.83
CA LYS A 17 -14.53 -2.60 -2.77
C LYS A 17 -13.19 -1.87 -2.56
N PHE A 18 -12.82 -1.60 -1.31
CA PHE A 18 -11.53 -0.99 -0.99
C PHE A 18 -10.35 -1.89 -1.39
N GLY A 19 -10.40 -3.18 -1.01
CA GLY A 19 -9.32 -4.13 -1.25
C GLY A 19 -8.99 -4.30 -2.74
N ILE A 20 -10.02 -4.39 -3.59
CA ILE A 20 -9.84 -4.47 -5.05
C ILE A 20 -9.09 -3.22 -5.57
N GLN A 21 -9.58 -2.02 -5.24
CA GLN A 21 -8.95 -0.78 -5.71
C GLN A 21 -7.54 -0.58 -5.14
N ALA A 22 -7.29 -0.99 -3.89
CA ALA A 22 -5.97 -0.92 -3.29
C ALA A 22 -4.95 -1.83 -4.01
N ILE A 23 -5.35 -3.05 -4.37
CA ILE A 23 -4.53 -3.97 -5.16
C ILE A 23 -4.27 -3.40 -6.56
N GLU A 24 -5.28 -2.81 -7.21
CA GLU A 24 -5.13 -2.17 -8.51
C GLU A 24 -4.14 -0.99 -8.48
N ALA A 25 -4.23 -0.13 -7.46
CA ALA A 25 -3.30 0.96 -7.27
C ALA A 25 -1.86 0.45 -7.06
N LEU A 26 -1.68 -0.56 -6.21
CA LEU A 26 -0.38 -1.21 -5.98
C LEU A 26 0.20 -1.83 -7.25
N ARG A 27 -0.65 -2.49 -8.06
CA ARG A 27 -0.25 -3.04 -9.35
C ARG A 27 0.30 -1.95 -10.28
N VAL A 28 -0.32 -0.78 -10.33
CA VAL A 28 0.18 0.37 -11.11
C VAL A 28 1.53 0.87 -10.59
N VAL A 29 1.71 0.96 -9.27
CA VAL A 29 3.00 1.35 -8.68
C VAL A 29 4.10 0.35 -9.05
N HIS A 30 3.79 -0.95 -8.93
CA HIS A 30 4.73 -2.03 -9.24
C HIS A 30 5.06 -2.13 -10.73
N SER A 31 4.09 -1.91 -11.63
CA SER A 31 4.33 -1.93 -13.07
C SER A 31 5.22 -0.76 -13.53
N ASN A 32 5.17 0.36 -12.80
CA ASN A 32 6.08 1.50 -12.99
C ASN A 32 7.46 1.28 -12.33
N GLY A 33 7.71 0.10 -11.75
CA GLY A 33 9.03 -0.27 -11.23
C GLY A 33 9.33 0.27 -9.83
N PHE A 34 8.31 0.57 -9.02
CA PHE A 34 8.47 1.02 -7.64
C PHE A 34 7.75 0.12 -6.65
N ILE A 35 8.20 0.13 -5.40
CA ILE A 35 7.47 -0.39 -4.23
C ILE A 35 7.15 0.77 -3.29
N HIS A 36 5.95 0.81 -2.73
CA HIS A 36 5.50 1.94 -1.90
C HIS A 36 6.15 1.99 -0.51
N ARG A 37 6.34 0.81 0.11
CA ARG A 37 6.93 0.60 1.45
C ARG A 37 6.19 1.24 2.65
N ASP A 38 4.99 1.79 2.47
CA ASP A 38 4.19 2.35 3.59
C ASP A 38 2.69 2.19 3.34
N ILE A 39 2.25 0.94 3.20
CA ILE A 39 0.83 0.63 2.97
C ILE A 39 0.09 0.60 4.30
N LYS A 40 -0.80 1.57 4.48
CA LYS A 40 -1.63 1.73 5.68
C LYS A 40 -2.92 2.49 5.33
N PRO A 41 -4.00 2.36 6.11
CA PRO A 41 -5.25 3.08 5.86
C PRO A 41 -5.07 4.60 5.71
N GLY A 42 -4.17 5.21 6.49
CA GLY A 42 -3.88 6.64 6.42
C GLY A 42 -3.27 7.14 5.10
N ASN A 43 -2.76 6.25 4.26
CA ASN A 43 -2.22 6.56 2.92
C ASN A 43 -3.22 6.25 1.79
N PHE A 44 -4.48 5.93 2.13
CA PHE A 44 -5.56 5.85 1.15
C PHE A 44 -6.57 6.96 1.40
N LEU A 45 -6.87 7.70 0.34
CA LEU A 45 -7.88 8.76 0.34
C LEU A 45 -9.08 8.33 -0.49
N ILE A 46 -10.25 8.91 -0.21
CA ILE A 46 -11.46 8.71 -1.01
C ILE A 46 -11.81 10.01 -1.73
N GLY A 47 -12.23 9.92 -2.99
CA GLY A 47 -12.61 11.10 -3.76
C GLY A 47 -13.76 11.89 -3.14
N ASN A 48 -13.65 13.22 -3.13
CA ASN A 48 -14.58 14.13 -2.44
C ASN A 48 -15.64 14.79 -3.37
N THR A 49 -15.73 14.36 -4.63
CA THR A 49 -16.78 14.83 -5.55
C THR A 49 -17.82 13.73 -5.78
N LYS A 50 -19.00 14.10 -6.30
CA LYS A 50 -20.02 13.11 -6.71
C LYS A 50 -19.44 12.06 -7.67
N ASN A 51 -18.65 12.50 -8.66
CA ASN A 51 -18.08 11.64 -9.70
C ASN A 51 -16.95 10.74 -9.18
N THR A 52 -16.21 11.18 -8.18
CA THR A 52 -15.09 10.42 -7.58
C THR A 52 -15.50 9.68 -6.31
N SER A 53 -16.76 9.79 -5.90
CA SER A 53 -17.24 9.19 -4.66
C SER A 53 -17.11 7.67 -4.74
N GLY A 54 -16.37 7.09 -3.80
CA GLY A 54 -16.09 5.65 -3.80
C GLY A 54 -14.90 5.22 -4.67
N ILE A 55 -14.15 6.16 -5.24
CA ILE A 55 -12.81 5.92 -5.80
C ILE A 55 -11.78 6.13 -4.70
N PHE A 56 -10.91 5.15 -4.50
CA PHE A 56 -9.80 5.19 -3.56
C PHE A 56 -8.49 5.54 -4.28
N TYR A 57 -7.72 6.43 -3.66
CA TYR A 57 -6.44 6.90 -4.18
C TYR A 57 -5.33 6.53 -3.21
N LEU A 58 -4.25 5.93 -3.71
CA LEU A 58 -3.01 5.74 -2.97
C LEU A 58 -2.21 7.05 -2.96
N THR A 59 -1.74 7.47 -1.79
CA THR A 59 -0.96 8.69 -1.59
C THR A 59 0.31 8.42 -0.77
N ASP A 60 1.13 9.45 -0.61
CA ASP A 60 2.39 9.45 0.15
C ASP A 60 3.48 8.51 -0.40
N PHE A 61 4.02 8.89 -1.56
CA PHE A 61 5.10 8.18 -2.23
C PHE A 61 6.50 8.47 -1.66
N ARG A 62 6.60 9.16 -0.51
CA ARG A 62 7.90 9.62 0.03
C ARG A 62 8.84 8.48 0.42
N LEU A 63 8.28 7.32 0.74
CA LEU A 63 9.02 6.11 1.12
C LEU A 63 9.21 5.15 -0.04
N CYS A 64 8.74 5.48 -1.24
CA CYS A 64 8.88 4.62 -2.41
C CYS A 64 10.34 4.30 -2.71
N LYS A 65 10.57 3.10 -3.24
CA LYS A 65 11.88 2.64 -3.70
C LYS A 65 11.75 2.00 -5.07
N LYS A 66 12.70 2.30 -5.96
CA LYS A 66 12.78 1.66 -7.27
C LYS A 66 13.12 0.18 -7.09
N ILE A 67 12.38 -0.69 -7.78
CA ILE A 67 12.66 -2.12 -7.85
C ILE A 67 13.94 -2.28 -8.67
N HIS A 68 15.00 -2.80 -8.04
CA HIS A 68 16.23 -3.09 -8.76
C HIS A 68 16.06 -4.42 -9.50
N LYS A 69 16.29 -4.40 -10.82
CA LYS A 69 16.23 -5.58 -11.67
C LYS A 69 17.55 -5.76 -12.39
N VAL A 70 18.06 -6.99 -12.42
CA VAL A 70 19.24 -7.41 -13.18
C VAL A 70 18.76 -8.51 -14.13
N ASN A 71 18.93 -8.30 -15.44
CA ASN A 71 18.46 -9.23 -16.48
C ASN A 71 16.97 -9.61 -16.35
N GLY A 72 16.12 -8.64 -15.97
CA GLY A 72 14.68 -8.85 -15.79
C GLY A 72 14.28 -9.47 -14.45
N ILE A 73 15.24 -9.96 -13.66
CA ILE A 73 15.01 -10.58 -12.34
C ILE A 73 15.13 -9.53 -11.25
N ILE A 74 14.22 -9.53 -10.28
CA ILE A 74 14.31 -8.65 -9.11
C ILE A 74 15.54 -9.05 -8.29
N ALA A 75 16.50 -8.14 -8.18
CA ALA A 75 17.72 -8.37 -7.43
C ALA A 75 17.44 -8.19 -5.93
N LYS A 76 17.88 -9.16 -5.13
CA LYS A 76 17.85 -9.03 -3.68
C LYS A 76 18.89 -8.01 -3.22
N PRO A 77 18.57 -7.15 -2.23
CA PRO A 77 19.55 -6.27 -1.63
C PRO A 77 20.68 -7.07 -0.98
N THR A 78 21.91 -6.56 -1.10
CA THR A 78 23.11 -7.17 -0.50
C THR A 78 23.33 -6.79 0.97
N HIS A 79 22.63 -5.76 1.46
CA HIS A 79 22.74 -5.27 2.83
C HIS A 79 21.36 -5.20 3.50
N LYS A 80 21.34 -5.42 4.82
CA LYS A 80 20.13 -5.21 5.64
C LYS A 80 19.64 -3.78 5.48
N ALA A 81 18.34 -3.63 5.29
CA ALA A 81 17.72 -2.33 5.19
C ALA A 81 17.49 -1.72 6.58
N ASN A 82 17.23 -0.41 6.63
CA ASN A 82 16.64 0.21 7.81
C ASN A 82 15.12 0.07 7.73
N PHE A 83 14.48 -0.26 8.85
CA PHE A 83 13.03 -0.29 8.91
C PHE A 83 12.45 1.08 8.55
N ARG A 84 11.41 1.07 7.70
CA ARG A 84 10.65 2.25 7.29
C ARG A 84 9.18 1.88 7.16
N GLY A 85 8.32 2.88 7.28
CA GLY A 85 6.86 2.72 7.16
C GLY A 85 6.20 2.47 8.51
N ALA A 86 4.90 2.17 8.47
CA ALA A 86 4.10 1.98 9.66
C ALA A 86 4.23 0.55 10.24
N LEU A 87 4.72 0.46 11.48
CA LEU A 87 4.97 -0.80 12.20
C LEU A 87 3.79 -1.77 12.21
N LEU A 88 2.57 -1.28 12.46
CA LEU A 88 1.37 -2.11 12.58
C LEU A 88 0.99 -2.84 11.27
N TYR A 89 1.42 -2.31 10.12
CA TYR A 89 1.04 -2.82 8.80
C TYR A 89 2.24 -3.41 8.04
N ALA A 90 3.40 -3.49 8.68
CA ALA A 90 4.61 -4.01 8.08
C ALA A 90 4.54 -5.54 7.95
N SER A 91 5.18 -6.08 6.90
CA SER A 91 5.34 -7.53 6.75
C SER A 91 6.40 -8.05 7.72
N LEU A 92 6.39 -9.36 7.99
CA LEU A 92 7.41 -10.01 8.81
C LEU A 92 8.83 -9.79 8.26
N ASN A 93 9.01 -9.82 6.93
CA ASN A 93 10.29 -9.55 6.30
C ASN A 93 10.77 -8.12 6.60
N ALA A 94 9.88 -7.12 6.55
CA ALA A 94 10.23 -5.75 6.92
C ALA A 94 10.67 -5.65 8.39
N HIS A 95 10.02 -6.38 9.31
CA HIS A 95 10.47 -6.47 10.70
C HIS A 95 11.85 -7.10 10.86
N HIS A 96 12.18 -8.10 10.03
CA HIS A 96 13.50 -8.74 10.01
C HIS A 96 14.58 -7.95 9.25
N LEU A 97 14.21 -6.78 8.71
CA LEU A 97 15.06 -5.93 7.88
C LEU A 97 15.46 -6.58 6.54
N ASP A 98 14.65 -7.55 6.11
CA ASP A 98 14.76 -8.23 4.82
C ASP A 98 13.92 -7.44 3.81
N GLU A 99 14.60 -6.67 2.97
CA GLU A 99 13.97 -6.04 1.81
C GLU A 99 13.98 -7.05 0.64
N LEU A 100 12.81 -7.34 0.07
CA LEU A 100 12.58 -8.19 -1.13
C LEU A 100 13.11 -9.63 -1.04
#